data_AF-A0A830C3K5-F1
#
_entry.id   AF-A0A830C3K5-F1
#
_cell.length_a   1.000
_cell.length_b   1.000
_cell.length_c   1.000
_cell.angle_alpha   90.00
_cell.angle_beta   90.00
_cell.angle_gamma   90.00
#
_symmetry.space_group_name_H-M   'P 1'
#
loop_
_entity.id
_entity.type
_entity.pdbx_description
1 polymer ?
#
loop_
_entity_poly.entity_id
_entity_poly.type
_entity_poly.pdbx_seq_one_letter_code
_entity_poly.pdbx_strand_id
1 'polypeptide(L)'
;MGKIGTKMPNFCLNRIRPLVRVRLSPPNHADSTTIADQDMKSDSSGGDKKSISSRKIMIVVDSSVEAKNAVQWALSHTVQNQDMIILLYVTKPSKQVEQSTKRDVISPRIPEFLNCMKSMCQLKRPEVCVEIVVVEGEEKGLAIVEAAKRQEVALLVVGQKKRSVTWRLIVMWAGHRAAAAAGGVAEYCVQNASCYAIAVRRKSNKGGGYLITTKRQKDFWLLA
;
A
#
# COMPACT_ATOMS: atom_id res chain seq x y z
N MET A 1 24.82 -58.35 -12.15
CA MET A 1 25.63 -57.12 -12.32
C MET A 1 25.09 -56.02 -11.40
N GLY A 2 25.98 -55.35 -10.67
CA GLY A 2 25.67 -54.42 -9.58
C GLY A 2 25.22 -53.01 -10.01
N LYS A 3 24.52 -52.35 -9.08
CA LYS A 3 23.94 -51.00 -9.15
C LYS A 3 25.02 -49.92 -9.11
N ILE A 4 24.84 -48.82 -9.85
CA ILE A 4 25.60 -47.58 -9.66
C ILE A 4 24.59 -46.44 -9.46
N GLY A 5 24.38 -46.08 -8.20
CA GLY A 5 23.67 -44.88 -7.80
C GLY A 5 24.59 -43.67 -7.90
N THR A 6 24.14 -42.61 -8.56
CA THR A 6 24.84 -41.33 -8.61
C THR A 6 24.63 -40.57 -7.29
N LYS A 7 25.74 -40.37 -6.58
CA LYS A 7 25.82 -39.58 -5.34
C LYS A 7 25.47 -38.12 -5.62
N MET A 8 24.51 -37.59 -4.90
CA MET A 8 24.26 -36.14 -4.79
C MET A 8 25.31 -35.51 -3.86
N PRO A 9 25.94 -34.38 -4.21
CA PRO A 9 26.80 -33.65 -3.29
C PRO A 9 25.97 -32.95 -2.21
N ASN A 10 26.40 -33.12 -0.97
CA ASN A 10 25.78 -32.57 0.24
C ASN A 10 25.81 -31.03 0.23
N PHE A 11 24.64 -30.41 0.12
CA PHE A 11 24.50 -28.99 0.43
C PHE A 11 24.54 -28.81 1.95
N CYS A 12 25.67 -28.29 2.43
CA CYS A 12 25.88 -27.93 3.82
C CYS A 12 25.00 -26.72 4.17
N LEU A 13 23.94 -26.96 4.95
CA LEU A 13 23.17 -25.89 5.58
C LEU A 13 24.00 -25.26 6.70
N ASN A 14 24.51 -24.06 6.47
CA ASN A 14 25.07 -23.24 7.54
C ASN A 14 23.96 -22.85 8.52
N ARG A 15 23.94 -23.55 9.65
CA ARG A 15 23.10 -23.31 10.82
C ARG A 15 23.55 -22.02 11.50
N ILE A 16 22.96 -20.89 11.11
CA ILE A 16 23.15 -19.62 11.81
C ILE A 16 22.48 -19.76 13.19
N ARG A 17 23.29 -19.72 14.25
CA ARG A 17 22.84 -19.59 15.65
C ARG A 17 22.57 -18.12 15.93
N PRO A 18 21.39 -17.69 16.42
CA PRO A 18 21.26 -16.36 17.00
C PRO A 18 21.82 -16.39 18.43
N LEU A 19 23.01 -15.83 18.62
CA LEU A 19 23.43 -15.32 19.92
C LEU A 19 22.88 -13.90 20.07
N VAL A 20 22.55 -13.56 21.32
CA VAL A 20 22.11 -12.25 21.82
C VAL A 20 20.59 -12.02 21.80
N ARG A 21 19.97 -12.36 22.95
CA ARG A 21 18.68 -11.84 23.41
C ARG A 21 18.95 -10.52 24.13
N VAL A 22 18.73 -9.38 23.47
CA VAL A 22 18.69 -8.07 24.16
C VAL A 22 17.33 -7.92 24.81
N ARG A 23 17.31 -7.93 26.14
CA ARG A 23 16.15 -7.68 26.99
C ARG A 23 16.10 -6.17 27.23
N LEU A 24 15.21 -5.46 26.56
CA LEU A 24 14.90 -4.06 26.89
C LEU A 24 13.58 -4.05 27.67
N SER A 25 13.69 -3.83 28.97
CA SER A 25 12.60 -3.44 29.85
C SER A 25 12.85 -2.01 30.33
N PRO A 26 11.79 -1.23 30.63
CA PRO A 26 11.78 0.24 30.51
C PRO A 26 12.41 0.93 31.73
N PRO A 27 12.90 2.18 31.61
CA PRO A 27 13.24 2.99 32.77
C PRO A 27 11.94 3.49 33.43
N ASN A 28 11.67 2.97 34.62
CA ASN A 28 10.79 3.60 35.60
C ASN A 28 11.54 4.79 36.20
N HIS A 29 11.07 6.02 35.95
CA HIS A 29 11.35 7.13 36.85
C HIS A 29 10.08 7.43 37.63
N ALA A 30 10.08 6.97 38.88
CA ALA A 30 9.23 7.50 39.92
C ALA A 30 9.87 8.81 40.40
N ASP A 31 9.09 9.87 40.44
CA ASP A 31 9.22 10.89 41.47
C ASP A 31 7.83 11.24 41.97
N SER A 32 7.69 11.19 43.29
CA SER A 32 6.47 11.39 44.04
C SER A 32 6.72 12.57 44.96
N THR A 33 5.94 13.65 44.85
CA THR A 33 5.80 14.63 45.92
C THR A 33 4.41 15.27 45.87
N THR A 34 3.91 15.54 47.08
CA THR A 34 2.54 15.73 47.57
C THR A 34 1.91 17.12 47.38
N ILE A 35 0.59 17.12 47.11
CA ILE A 35 -0.55 17.96 47.54
C ILE A 35 -0.30 19.41 48.03
N ALA A 36 -0.97 20.40 47.40
CA ALA A 36 -1.77 21.48 48.03
C ALA A 36 -2.58 22.29 47.00
N ASP A 37 -3.86 22.58 47.29
CA ASP A 37 -4.79 23.43 46.53
C ASP A 37 -4.43 24.93 46.58
N GLN A 38 -4.70 25.69 45.50
CA GLN A 38 -5.32 27.04 45.55
C GLN A 38 -5.58 27.66 44.16
N ASP A 39 -6.56 28.57 44.15
CA ASP A 39 -7.33 29.18 43.06
C ASP A 39 -6.62 30.10 42.03
N MET A 40 -7.25 30.15 40.83
CA MET A 40 -7.44 31.29 39.90
C MET A 40 -6.28 32.26 39.59
N LYS A 41 -5.75 32.19 38.35
CA LYS A 41 -5.79 33.33 37.41
C LYS A 41 -5.40 32.95 35.98
N SER A 42 -6.05 33.62 35.03
CA SER A 42 -5.80 33.53 33.61
C SER A 42 -4.39 33.97 33.24
N ASP A 43 -3.75 33.28 32.31
CA ASP A 43 -2.95 33.95 31.30
C ASP A 43 -2.99 33.20 29.97
N SER A 44 -3.34 33.98 28.96
CA SER A 44 -3.40 33.59 27.56
C SER A 44 -1.98 33.43 27.04
N SER A 45 -1.52 32.21 26.85
CA SER A 45 -0.36 31.93 26.00
C SER A 45 -0.82 31.01 24.89
N GLY A 46 -0.94 31.59 23.69
CA GLY A 46 -1.35 30.91 22.47
C GLY A 46 -0.54 29.64 22.24
N GLY A 47 -1.13 28.51 22.60
CA GLY A 47 -0.65 27.23 22.14
C GLY A 47 -0.90 27.16 20.65
N ASP A 48 0.19 27.10 19.88
CA ASP A 48 0.16 26.65 18.49
C ASP A 48 -0.71 25.41 18.44
N LYS A 49 -1.94 25.56 17.92
CA LYS A 49 -2.73 24.43 17.48
C LYS A 49 -1.94 23.85 16.32
N LYS A 50 -0.98 22.97 16.62
CA LYS A 50 -0.49 21.98 15.69
C LYS A 50 -1.75 21.27 15.21
N SER A 51 -2.27 21.71 14.07
CA SER A 51 -3.37 21.04 13.42
C SER A 51 -2.90 19.59 13.35
N ILE A 52 -3.62 18.70 14.03
CA ILE A 52 -3.36 17.28 13.93
C ILE A 52 -3.78 16.94 12.50
N SER A 53 -2.84 17.12 11.57
CA SER A 53 -3.05 16.80 10.16
C SER A 53 -3.16 15.29 10.12
N SER A 54 -4.38 14.81 9.86
CA SER A 54 -4.67 13.39 9.74
C SER A 54 -3.75 12.77 8.69
N ARG A 55 -3.18 11.61 9.02
CA ARG A 55 -2.30 10.90 8.09
C ARG A 55 -3.13 10.45 6.88
N LYS A 56 -2.73 10.89 5.69
CA LYS A 56 -3.35 10.47 4.43
C LYS A 56 -2.80 9.13 3.98
N ILE A 57 -3.70 8.17 3.74
CA ILE A 57 -3.40 6.86 3.15
C ILE A 57 -4.06 6.81 1.78
N MET A 58 -3.27 6.67 0.73
CA MET A 58 -3.78 6.52 -0.62
C MET A 58 -3.74 5.07 -1.06
N ILE A 59 -4.86 4.58 -1.58
CA ILE A 59 -5.02 3.22 -2.08
C ILE A 59 -5.35 3.30 -3.56
N VAL A 60 -4.52 2.68 -4.40
CA VAL A 60 -4.76 2.61 -5.84
C VAL A 60 -5.86 1.60 -6.11
N VAL A 61 -6.90 2.04 -6.80
CA VAL A 61 -8.09 1.26 -7.09
C VAL A 61 -8.35 1.14 -8.59
N ASP A 62 -8.81 -0.02 -9.02
CA ASP A 62 -9.36 -0.31 -10.35
C ASP A 62 -10.39 -1.46 -10.21
N SER A 63 -10.93 -1.97 -11.32
CA SER A 63 -11.90 -3.07 -11.29
C SER A 63 -11.29 -4.44 -10.92
N SER A 64 -9.99 -4.51 -10.59
CA SER A 64 -9.28 -5.76 -10.36
C SER A 64 -9.49 -6.33 -8.96
N VAL A 65 -9.26 -7.64 -8.83
CA VAL A 65 -9.26 -8.34 -7.55
C VAL A 65 -8.06 -7.92 -6.70
N GLU A 66 -6.94 -7.57 -7.33
CA GLU A 66 -5.74 -7.05 -6.68
C GLU A 66 -6.03 -5.75 -5.93
N ALA A 67 -6.75 -4.81 -6.55
CA ALA A 67 -7.17 -3.57 -5.91
C ALA A 67 -8.10 -3.83 -4.71
N LYS A 68 -9.10 -4.71 -4.88
CA LYS A 68 -9.99 -5.13 -3.79
C LYS A 68 -9.20 -5.72 -2.61
N ASN A 69 -8.23 -6.59 -2.88
CA ASN A 69 -7.37 -7.19 -1.85
C ASN A 69 -6.52 -6.14 -1.13
N ALA A 70 -6.01 -5.13 -1.85
CA ALA A 70 -5.25 -4.03 -1.27
C ALA A 70 -6.09 -3.17 -0.33
N VAL A 71 -7.33 -2.83 -0.72
CA VAL A 71 -8.30 -2.13 0.14
C VAL A 71 -8.56 -2.94 1.41
N GLN A 72 -8.85 -4.23 1.28
CA GLN A 72 -9.11 -5.10 2.44
C GLN A 72 -7.91 -5.19 3.39
N TRP A 73 -6.71 -5.33 2.83
CA TRP A 73 -5.49 -5.37 3.63
C TRP A 73 -5.28 -4.07 4.37
N ALA A 74 -5.41 -2.92 3.68
CA ALA A 74 -5.19 -1.61 4.28
C ALA A 74 -6.14 -1.35 5.45
N LEU A 75 -7.44 -1.59 5.26
CA LEU A 75 -8.46 -1.40 6.31
C LEU A 75 -8.21 -2.24 7.56
N SER A 76 -7.59 -3.42 7.38
CA SER A 76 -7.38 -4.38 8.48
C SER A 76 -6.03 -4.19 9.19
N HIS A 77 -5.00 -3.63 8.53
CA HIS A 77 -3.63 -3.64 9.06
C HIS A 77 -2.96 -2.27 9.19
N THR A 78 -3.43 -1.22 8.49
CA THR A 78 -2.75 0.09 8.51
C THR A 78 -3.67 1.25 8.84
N VAL A 79 -4.96 1.17 8.52
CA VAL A 79 -5.92 2.26 8.78
C VAL A 79 -6.27 2.33 10.27
N GLN A 80 -6.20 3.54 10.81
CA GLN A 80 -6.53 3.97 12.16
C GLN A 80 -7.62 5.04 12.11
N ASN A 81 -8.26 5.32 13.26
CA ASN A 81 -9.45 6.17 13.33
C ASN A 81 -9.22 7.64 12.93
N GLN A 82 -7.98 8.14 13.04
CA GLN A 82 -7.63 9.51 12.69
C GLN A 82 -7.10 9.66 11.26
N ASP A 83 -7.04 8.57 10.48
CA ASP A 83 -6.52 8.65 9.11
C ASP A 83 -7.55 9.22 8.14
N MET A 84 -7.07 9.60 6.96
CA MET A 84 -7.90 9.88 5.78
C MET A 84 -7.55 8.88 4.69
N ILE A 85 -8.55 8.20 4.14
CA ILE A 85 -8.38 7.29 3.00
C ILE A 85 -8.67 8.03 1.70
N ILE A 86 -7.73 7.96 0.77
CA ILE A 86 -7.88 8.45 -0.61
C ILE A 86 -7.90 7.24 -1.54
N LEU A 87 -9.04 6.98 -2.19
CA LEU A 87 -9.17 5.98 -3.24
C LEU A 87 -8.79 6.60 -4.59
N LEU A 88 -7.60 6.27 -5.09
CA LEU A 88 -7.06 6.83 -6.34
C LEU A 88 -7.39 5.91 -7.52
N TYR A 89 -8.14 6.44 -8.49
CA TYR A 89 -8.35 5.79 -9.79
C TYR A 89 -7.62 6.52 -10.90
N VAL A 90 -6.88 5.79 -11.74
CA VAL A 90 -6.19 6.35 -12.91
C VAL A 90 -6.91 5.98 -14.20
N THR A 91 -7.42 6.98 -14.90
CA THR A 91 -8.01 6.88 -16.23
C THR A 91 -6.98 7.15 -17.31
N LYS A 92 -7.18 6.56 -18.49
CA LYS A 92 -6.39 6.92 -19.67
C LYS A 92 -6.93 8.22 -20.25
N PRO A 93 -6.07 9.14 -20.73
CA PRO A 93 -6.55 10.33 -21.44
C PRO A 93 -7.31 9.88 -22.70
N SER A 94 -8.56 10.33 -22.86
CA SER A 94 -9.32 10.01 -24.06
C SER A 94 -8.89 10.96 -25.19
N LYS A 95 -8.46 10.41 -26.33
CA LYS A 95 -8.31 11.19 -27.57
C LYS A 95 -9.72 11.45 -28.11
N GLN A 96 -10.40 12.51 -27.65
CA GLN A 96 -11.62 12.94 -28.32
C GLN A 96 -11.24 13.50 -29.69
N VAL A 97 -11.42 12.67 -30.72
CA VAL A 97 -11.54 13.13 -32.10
C VAL A 97 -12.91 13.79 -32.19
N GLU A 98 -12.92 15.08 -32.54
CA GLU A 98 -14.12 15.83 -32.83
C GLU A 98 -14.91 15.12 -33.94
N GLN A 99 -16.08 14.58 -33.61
CA GLN A 99 -17.15 14.32 -34.57
C GLN A 99 -18.49 14.19 -33.84
N SER A 100 -19.20 15.31 -33.84
CA SER A 100 -20.65 15.48 -33.96
C SER A 100 -21.55 14.29 -33.56
N THR A 101 -22.24 14.40 -32.43
CA THR A 101 -23.68 14.72 -32.37
C THR A 101 -24.27 14.29 -31.02
N LYS A 102 -25.14 15.16 -30.50
CA LYS A 102 -26.10 14.97 -29.41
C LYS A 102 -25.54 15.08 -27.99
N ARG A 103 -26.04 16.14 -27.36
CA ARG A 103 -25.96 16.52 -25.96
C ARG A 103 -26.20 15.30 -25.08
N ASP A 104 -25.28 15.12 -24.14
CA ASP A 104 -25.59 14.56 -22.85
C ASP A 104 -24.63 15.23 -21.86
N VAL A 105 -25.14 16.28 -21.21
CA VAL A 105 -24.54 16.86 -20.00
C VAL A 105 -24.63 15.77 -18.94
N ILE A 106 -23.61 14.92 -18.86
CA ILE A 106 -23.59 13.81 -17.91
C ILE A 106 -22.33 13.99 -17.09
N SER A 107 -22.56 14.30 -15.81
CA SER A 107 -21.61 14.22 -14.70
C SER A 107 -20.52 13.17 -14.96
N PRO A 108 -19.24 13.43 -14.65
CA PRO A 108 -18.19 12.42 -14.78
C PRO A 108 -18.65 11.15 -14.06
N ARG A 109 -19.05 10.12 -14.82
CA ARG A 109 -19.66 8.91 -14.26
C ARG A 109 -18.55 8.19 -13.51
N ILE A 110 -18.51 8.37 -12.20
CA ILE A 110 -17.65 7.61 -11.29
C ILE A 110 -17.98 6.13 -11.52
N PRO A 111 -17.02 5.29 -11.96
CA PRO A 111 -17.26 3.87 -12.15
C PRO A 111 -17.87 3.20 -10.91
N GLU A 112 -18.84 2.31 -11.10
CA GLU A 112 -19.57 1.65 -10.01
C GLU A 112 -18.67 0.94 -8.99
N PHE A 113 -17.54 0.39 -9.46
CA PHE A 113 -16.58 -0.29 -8.57
C PHE A 113 -15.95 0.68 -7.54
N LEU A 114 -15.84 1.98 -7.84
CA LEU A 114 -15.31 2.96 -6.89
C LEU A 114 -16.29 3.19 -5.75
N ASN A 115 -17.59 3.25 -6.06
CA ASN A 115 -18.62 3.32 -5.02
C ASN A 115 -18.60 2.06 -4.16
N CYS A 116 -18.44 0.88 -4.76
CA CYS A 116 -18.30 -0.37 -4.01
C CYS A 116 -17.09 -0.34 -3.06
N MET A 117 -15.93 0.13 -3.53
CA MET A 117 -14.73 0.22 -2.68
C MET A 117 -14.86 1.31 -1.60
N LYS A 118 -15.52 2.43 -1.89
CA LYS A 118 -15.84 3.47 -0.91
C LYS A 118 -16.75 2.93 0.19
N SER A 119 -17.84 2.24 -0.17
CA SER A 119 -18.73 1.58 0.78
C SER A 119 -17.98 0.53 1.62
N MET A 120 -17.08 -0.25 1.02
CA MET A 120 -16.24 -1.19 1.78
C MET A 120 -15.38 -0.50 2.85
N CYS A 121 -14.85 0.70 2.57
CA CYS A 121 -14.08 1.47 3.54
C CYS A 121 -15.00 1.98 4.67
N GLN A 122 -16.12 2.60 4.33
CA GLN A 122 -17.08 3.16 5.28
C GLN A 122 -17.72 2.09 6.19
N LEU A 123 -18.02 0.92 5.64
CA LEU A 123 -18.59 -0.19 6.41
C LEU A 123 -17.60 -0.79 7.43
N LYS A 124 -16.30 -0.82 7.09
CA LYS A 124 -15.28 -1.42 7.96
C LYS A 124 -14.66 -0.42 8.94
N ARG A 125 -14.64 0.87 8.57
CA ARG A 125 -14.02 1.98 9.29
C ARG A 125 -14.92 3.21 9.19
N PRO A 126 -16.08 3.23 9.86
CA PRO A 126 -17.02 4.35 9.80
C PRO A 126 -16.43 5.65 10.39
N GLU A 127 -15.39 5.54 11.22
CA GLU A 127 -14.72 6.68 11.85
C GLU A 127 -13.79 7.44 10.90
N VAL A 128 -13.48 6.86 9.73
CA VAL A 128 -12.46 7.35 8.81
C VAL A 128 -13.08 8.06 7.61
N CYS A 129 -12.54 9.22 7.25
CA CYS A 129 -12.95 9.93 6.04
C CYS A 129 -12.45 9.21 4.79
N VAL A 130 -13.33 9.03 3.79
CA VAL A 130 -13.01 8.36 2.53
C VAL A 130 -13.32 9.26 1.34
N GLU A 131 -12.27 9.64 0.61
CA GLU A 131 -12.33 10.45 -0.60
C GLU A 131 -12.01 9.61 -1.85
N ILE A 132 -12.64 9.92 -2.99
CA ILE A 132 -12.30 9.33 -4.29
C ILE A 132 -11.61 10.41 -5.11
N VAL A 133 -10.41 10.10 -5.61
CA VAL A 133 -9.65 10.98 -6.50
C VAL A 133 -9.46 10.26 -7.83
N VAL A 134 -9.84 10.92 -8.93
CA VAL A 134 -9.64 10.40 -10.29
C VAL A 134 -8.58 11.25 -10.97
N VAL A 135 -7.56 10.60 -11.53
CA VAL A 135 -6.44 11.25 -12.23
C VAL A 135 -6.30 10.66 -13.62
N GLU A 136 -6.05 11.51 -14.60
CA GLU A 136 -5.72 11.06 -15.95
C GLU A 136 -4.21 10.86 -16.10
N GLY A 137 -3.81 9.77 -16.75
CA GLY A 137 -2.41 9.50 -17.03
C GLY A 137 -2.22 8.44 -18.11
N GLU A 138 -1.30 8.70 -19.04
CA GLU A 138 -0.91 7.72 -20.06
C GLU A 138 -0.20 6.52 -19.40
N GLU A 139 0.79 6.81 -18.55
CA GLU A 139 1.46 5.82 -17.72
C GLU A 139 0.91 5.81 -16.30
N LYS A 140 0.25 4.71 -15.92
CA LYS A 140 -0.37 4.56 -14.59
C LYS A 140 0.62 4.76 -13.44
N GLY A 141 1.81 4.17 -13.53
CA GLY A 141 2.81 4.22 -12.45
C GLY A 141 3.23 5.66 -12.14
N LEU A 142 3.56 6.42 -13.18
CA LEU A 142 3.95 7.83 -13.07
C LEU A 142 2.81 8.68 -12.51
N ALA A 143 1.60 8.55 -13.07
CA ALA A 143 0.43 9.29 -12.59
C ALA A 143 0.11 9.02 -11.10
N ILE A 144 0.26 7.77 -10.65
CA ILE A 144 0.06 7.40 -9.23
C ILE A 144 1.11 8.09 -8.34
N VAL A 145 2.38 8.03 -8.73
CA VAL A 145 3.48 8.61 -7.94
C VAL A 145 3.34 10.13 -7.85
N GLU A 146 2.99 10.79 -8.95
CA GLU A 146 2.72 12.22 -8.96
C GLU A 146 1.51 12.59 -8.10
N ALA A 147 0.41 11.83 -8.21
CA ALA A 147 -0.76 12.06 -7.37
C ALA A 147 -0.44 11.88 -5.88
N ALA A 148 0.35 10.87 -5.52
CA ALA A 148 0.77 10.63 -4.14
C ALA A 148 1.57 11.81 -3.58
N LYS A 149 2.46 12.37 -4.40
CA LYS A 149 3.27 13.54 -4.05
C LYS A 149 2.40 14.79 -3.91
N ARG A 150 1.50 15.05 -4.85
CA ARG A 150 0.59 16.22 -4.84
C ARG A 150 -0.36 16.20 -3.65
N GLN A 151 -0.84 15.02 -3.26
CA GLN A 151 -1.75 14.85 -2.12
C GLN A 151 -1.03 14.79 -0.78
N GLU A 152 0.31 14.82 -0.76
CA GLU A 152 1.15 14.71 0.44
C GLU A 152 0.80 13.47 1.28
N VAL A 153 0.66 12.35 0.58
CA VAL A 153 0.26 11.07 1.17
C VAL A 153 1.40 10.52 2.01
N ALA A 154 1.09 10.02 3.21
CA ALA A 154 2.09 9.38 4.06
C ALA A 154 2.33 7.91 3.70
N LEU A 155 1.27 7.19 3.32
CA LEU A 155 1.32 5.79 2.90
C LEU A 155 0.57 5.54 1.58
N LEU A 156 1.27 5.00 0.58
CA LEU A 156 0.71 4.52 -0.68
C LEU A 156 0.56 3.00 -0.66
N VAL A 157 -0.64 2.50 -0.95
CA VAL A 157 -0.95 1.07 -1.06
C VAL A 157 -1.36 0.72 -2.49
N VAL A 158 -0.69 -0.27 -3.09
CA VAL A 158 -0.95 -0.70 -4.47
C VAL A 158 -1.21 -2.21 -4.52
N GLY A 159 -2.29 -2.62 -5.20
CA GLY A 159 -2.54 -4.03 -5.50
C GLY A 159 -1.46 -4.61 -6.43
N GLN A 160 -0.79 -5.67 -6.00
CA GLN A 160 0.23 -6.34 -6.79
C GLN A 160 -0.34 -7.59 -7.47
N LYS A 161 -0.25 -7.61 -8.80
CA LYS A 161 -0.68 -8.74 -9.62
C LYS A 161 0.27 -9.92 -9.47
N LYS A 162 -0.31 -11.11 -9.24
CA LYS A 162 0.44 -12.37 -9.27
C LYS A 162 0.83 -12.68 -10.72
N ARG A 163 2.12 -12.54 -11.05
CA ARG A 163 2.65 -12.99 -12.35
C ARG A 163 2.68 -14.52 -12.35
N SER A 164 2.17 -15.15 -13.41
CA SER A 164 2.21 -16.61 -13.55
C SER A 164 3.67 -17.08 -13.76
N VAL A 165 3.93 -18.35 -13.46
CA VAL A 165 5.23 -18.97 -13.74
C VAL A 165 5.52 -18.91 -15.24
N THR A 166 4.50 -19.15 -16.08
CA THR A 166 4.58 -19.02 -17.54
C THR A 166 5.00 -17.62 -17.98
N TRP A 167 4.43 -16.56 -17.38
CA TRP A 167 4.86 -15.20 -17.69
C TRP A 167 6.32 -14.96 -17.32
N ARG A 168 6.77 -15.44 -16.16
CA ARG A 168 8.18 -15.33 -15.76
C ARG A 168 9.10 -16.05 -16.73
N LEU A 169 8.71 -17.24 -17.19
CA LEU A 169 9.46 -17.96 -18.21
C LEU A 169 9.52 -17.15 -19.50
N ILE A 170 8.39 -16.69 -20.04
CA ILE A 170 8.32 -15.89 -21.28
C ILE A 170 9.26 -14.68 -21.22
N VAL A 171 9.25 -13.95 -20.11
CA VAL A 171 10.15 -12.79 -19.90
C VAL A 171 11.62 -13.22 -19.87
N MET A 172 11.93 -14.39 -19.28
CA MET A 172 13.28 -14.94 -19.26
C MET A 172 13.78 -15.32 -20.66
N TRP A 173 12.89 -15.83 -21.51
CA TRP A 173 13.19 -16.14 -22.92
C TRP A 173 13.31 -14.87 -23.79
N ALA A 174 12.58 -13.80 -23.46
CA ALA A 174 12.61 -12.52 -24.17
C ALA A 174 13.88 -11.67 -23.90
N GLY A 175 14.83 -12.19 -23.12
CA GLY A 175 16.13 -11.58 -22.86
C GLY A 175 16.14 -10.52 -21.76
N HIS A 176 17.36 -10.10 -21.38
CA HIS A 176 17.62 -9.21 -20.23
C HIS A 176 16.85 -7.87 -20.28
N ARG A 177 16.60 -7.33 -21.48
CA ARG A 177 15.86 -6.06 -21.65
C ARG A 177 14.37 -6.20 -21.30
N ALA A 178 13.76 -7.35 -21.58
CA ALA A 178 12.36 -7.61 -21.24
C ALA A 178 12.16 -7.86 -19.74
N ALA A 179 13.17 -8.39 -19.06
CA ALA A 179 13.15 -8.59 -17.60
C ALA A 179 13.16 -7.27 -16.82
N ALA A 180 13.91 -6.25 -17.28
CA ALA A 180 13.91 -4.92 -16.68
C ALA A 180 12.56 -4.20 -16.87
N ALA A 181 11.93 -4.35 -18.04
CA ALA A 181 10.59 -3.84 -18.33
C ALA A 181 9.45 -4.67 -17.69
N ALA A 182 9.76 -5.78 -17.00
CA ALA A 182 8.76 -6.62 -16.36
C ALA A 182 8.25 -6.06 -15.03
N GLY A 183 8.80 -4.93 -14.56
CA GLY A 183 8.29 -4.18 -13.42
C GLY A 183 6.83 -3.81 -13.64
N GLY A 184 5.93 -4.30 -12.77
CA GLY A 184 4.53 -3.90 -12.82
C GLY A 184 4.33 -2.50 -12.24
N VAL A 185 3.15 -1.91 -12.45
CA VAL A 185 2.75 -0.62 -11.85
C VAL A 185 3.05 -0.58 -10.35
N ALA A 186 2.71 -1.64 -9.62
CA ALA A 186 2.98 -1.73 -8.18
C ALA A 186 4.47 -1.64 -7.83
N GLU A 187 5.35 -2.27 -8.63
CA GLU A 187 6.80 -2.23 -8.38
C GLU A 187 7.39 -0.87 -8.74
N TYR A 188 6.91 -0.25 -9.83
CA TYR A 188 7.25 1.13 -10.18
C TYR A 188 6.88 2.10 -9.05
N CYS A 189 5.66 2.01 -8.52
CA CYS A 189 5.21 2.88 -7.43
C CYS A 189 6.04 2.69 -6.16
N VAL A 190 6.36 1.44 -5.78
CA VAL A 190 7.16 1.15 -4.59
C VAL A 190 8.58 1.72 -4.68
N GLN A 191 9.17 1.76 -5.89
CA GLN A 191 10.52 2.28 -6.08
C GLN A 191 10.58 3.81 -6.17
N ASN A 192 9.59 4.40 -6.85
CA ASN A 192 9.62 5.81 -7.27
C ASN A 192 8.77 6.74 -6.38
N ALA A 193 7.87 6.22 -5.55
CA ALA A 193 7.11 7.06 -4.63
C ALA A 193 8.05 7.76 -3.62
N SER A 194 7.77 9.04 -3.36
CA SER A 194 8.46 9.82 -2.32
C SER A 194 7.98 9.47 -0.91
N CYS A 195 6.77 8.92 -0.79
CA CYS A 195 6.19 8.47 0.47
C CYS A 195 6.46 6.99 0.74
N TYR A 196 6.05 6.51 1.92
CA TYR A 196 6.13 5.08 2.22
C TYR A 196 5.16 4.32 1.31
N ALA A 197 5.67 3.39 0.51
CA ALA A 197 4.88 2.67 -0.50
C ALA A 197 4.94 1.16 -0.30
N ILE A 198 3.76 0.54 -0.38
CA ILE A 198 3.57 -0.89 -0.20
C ILE A 198 2.78 -1.47 -1.37
N ALA A 199 3.34 -2.52 -1.96
CA ALA A 199 2.66 -3.41 -2.88
C ALA A 199 2.12 -4.63 -2.12
N VAL A 200 0.82 -4.92 -2.28
CA VAL A 200 0.10 -5.97 -1.54
C VAL A 200 -0.43 -7.03 -2.48
N ARG A 201 -0.17 -8.30 -2.20
CA ARG A 201 -0.81 -9.42 -2.90
C ARG A 201 -1.27 -10.51 -1.95
N ARG A 202 -2.31 -11.25 -2.33
CA ARG A 202 -2.74 -12.44 -1.58
C ARG A 202 -1.70 -13.56 -1.72
N LYS A 203 -1.33 -14.22 -0.60
CA LYS A 203 -0.36 -15.32 -0.62
C LYS A 203 -0.87 -16.51 -1.42
N SER A 204 -2.12 -16.88 -1.19
CA SER A 204 -2.80 -17.96 -1.89
C SER A 204 -4.30 -17.69 -2.01
N ASN A 205 -4.97 -18.34 -2.97
CA ASN A 205 -6.42 -18.20 -3.14
C ASN A 205 -7.20 -19.01 -2.10
N LYS A 206 -6.63 -20.12 -1.60
CA LYS A 206 -7.28 -21.06 -0.68
C LYS A 206 -6.86 -20.89 0.80
N GLY A 207 -5.75 -20.21 1.07
CA GLY A 207 -5.24 -19.94 2.41
C GLY A 207 -5.24 -18.44 2.73
N GLY A 208 -5.14 -18.11 4.02
CA GLY A 208 -5.08 -16.74 4.51
C GLY A 208 -3.75 -16.02 4.24
N GLY A 209 -3.75 -14.70 4.45
CA GLY A 209 -2.54 -13.88 4.51
C GLY A 209 -2.15 -13.14 3.23
N TYR A 210 -1.27 -12.16 3.41
CA TYR A 210 -0.84 -11.21 2.39
C TYR A 210 0.68 -11.14 2.30
N LEU A 211 1.21 -11.15 1.09
CA LEU A 211 2.61 -10.83 0.83
C LEU A 211 2.73 -9.34 0.57
N ILE A 212 3.75 -8.75 1.18
CA ILE A 212 4.05 -7.33 1.18
C ILE A 212 5.36 -7.13 0.43
N THR A 213 5.38 -6.14 -0.46
CA THR A 213 6.61 -5.65 -1.08
C THR A 213 6.77 -4.17 -0.78
N THR A 214 7.91 -3.81 -0.19
CA THR A 214 8.36 -2.45 0.06
C THR A 214 9.62 -2.17 -0.75
N LYS A 215 10.11 -0.92 -0.69
CA LYS A 215 11.35 -0.52 -1.35
C LYS A 215 12.56 -1.36 -0.90
N ARG A 216 12.58 -1.80 0.36
CA ARG A 216 13.71 -2.51 0.97
C ARG A 216 13.54 -4.03 0.99
N GLN A 217 12.30 -4.52 1.01
CA GLN A 217 12.04 -5.95 1.17
C GLN A 217 10.91 -6.40 0.25
N LYS A 218 11.15 -7.49 -0.49
CA LYS A 218 10.19 -8.06 -1.42
C LYS A 218 9.52 -9.29 -0.83
N ASP A 219 8.24 -9.43 -1.12
CA ASP A 219 7.41 -10.62 -0.87
C ASP A 219 7.51 -11.18 0.55
N PHE A 220 7.63 -10.32 1.56
CA PHE A 220 7.65 -10.77 2.95
C PHE A 220 6.23 -10.92 3.51
N TRP A 221 6.09 -11.87 4.42
CA TRP A 221 4.83 -12.18 5.07
C TRP A 221 4.81 -11.47 6.42
N LEU A 222 3.87 -10.53 6.61
CA LEU A 222 3.56 -10.06 7.95
C LEU A 222 2.69 -11.13 8.61
N LEU A 223 3.16 -11.68 9.73
CA LEU A 223 2.34 -12.53 10.59
C LEU A 223 1.18 -11.65 11.07
N ALA A 224 -0.03 -12.10 10.77
CA ALA A 224 -1.26 -11.49 11.29
C ALA A 224 -1.37 -11.73 12.78
#